data_AF-A0A9Q9B974-F1
#
_entry.id   AF-A0A9Q9B974-F1
#
_cell.length_a   1.000
_cell.length_b   1.000
_cell.length_c   1.000
_cell.angle_alpha   90.00
_cell.angle_beta   90.00
_cell.angle_gamma   90.00
#
_symmetry.space_group_name_H-M   'P 1'
#
loop_
_entity.id
_entity.type
_entity.pdbx_description
1 polymer ?
#
loop_
_entity_poly.entity_id
_entity_poly.type
_entity_poly.pdbx_seq_one_letter_code
_entity_poly.pdbx_strand_id
1 'polypeptide(L)'
;MTSQDSFKDDIKNFISISQNISREEIKKEYYNLVKKYHPDMYTNNKSQYDKYMMILNHLYSNIKTNSKTETKTASDEYEKMKVNGKYTFINRDKKPEHVLDKSLFLYKMGLDKIFWSRDYLCAHPLSEGFGDEIVIKISQALYLAIKYLTDSIKLGKNNNWINEAKEKIQWAYEMNSRITRNLYDINSNKAVGFSLNR
;
A
#
# COMPACT_ATOMS: atom_id res chain seq x y z
N MET A 1 20.78 -4.46 -16.62
CA MET A 1 19.97 -4.18 -15.42
C MET A 1 18.51 -4.27 -15.79
N THR A 2 17.73 -5.13 -15.15
CA THR A 2 16.28 -5.20 -15.40
C THR A 2 15.56 -4.04 -14.68
N SER A 3 14.34 -3.69 -15.11
CA SER A 3 13.52 -2.68 -14.42
C SER A 3 13.26 -3.01 -12.95
N GLN A 4 13.19 -4.31 -12.62
CA GLN A 4 13.03 -4.81 -11.27
C GLN A 4 14.28 -4.60 -10.40
N ASP A 5 15.47 -4.72 -10.97
CA ASP A 5 16.72 -4.47 -10.24
C ASP A 5 16.85 -2.98 -9.93
N SER A 6 16.53 -2.11 -10.89
CA SER A 6 16.53 -0.65 -10.66
C SER A 6 15.55 -0.22 -9.57
N PHE A 7 14.34 -0.79 -9.50
CA PHE A 7 13.39 -0.44 -8.43
C PHE A 7 13.89 -0.84 -7.04
N LYS A 8 14.46 -2.05 -6.91
CA LYS A 8 14.98 -2.51 -5.61
C LYS A 8 16.12 -1.62 -5.12
N ASP A 9 17.02 -1.21 -6.01
CA ASP A 9 18.16 -0.37 -5.65
C ASP A 9 17.71 1.04 -5.27
N ASP A 10 16.77 1.62 -6.01
CA ASP A 10 16.16 2.91 -5.65
C ASP A 10 15.49 2.88 -4.26
N ILE A 11 14.77 1.80 -3.94
CA ILE A 11 14.14 1.63 -2.63
C ILE A 11 15.18 1.53 -1.51
N LYS A 12 16.26 0.74 -1.70
CA LYS A 12 17.34 0.65 -0.72
C LYS A 12 18.00 2.01 -0.50
N ASN A 13 18.26 2.74 -1.57
CA ASN A 13 18.84 4.07 -1.52
C ASN A 13 17.91 5.02 -0.77
N PHE A 14 16.61 5.02 -1.08
CA PHE A 14 15.61 5.85 -0.41
C PHE A 14 15.56 5.59 1.10
N ILE A 15 15.59 4.32 1.52
CA ILE A 15 15.66 3.95 2.94
C ILE A 15 16.92 4.53 3.59
N SER A 16 18.08 4.33 2.95
CA SER A 16 19.37 4.77 3.48
C SER A 16 19.44 6.30 3.65
N ILE A 17 19.07 7.06 2.63
CA ILE A 17 19.13 8.52 2.70
C ILE A 17 18.08 9.08 3.67
N SER A 18 16.91 8.45 3.78
CA SER A 18 15.82 8.93 4.64
C SER A 18 16.19 9.01 6.12
N GLN A 19 17.21 8.27 6.54
CA GLN A 19 17.71 8.28 7.92
C GLN A 19 18.54 9.53 8.25
N ASN A 20 19.04 10.24 7.23
CA ASN A 20 20.02 11.32 7.37
C ASN A 20 19.55 12.67 6.83
N ILE A 21 18.35 12.75 6.25
CA ILE A 21 17.80 13.97 5.62
C ILE A 21 16.54 14.46 6.33
N SER A 22 16.17 15.72 6.10
CA SER A 22 14.97 16.36 6.69
C SER A 22 13.67 15.78 6.13
N ARG A 23 12.54 15.98 6.83
CA ARG A 23 11.22 15.48 6.37
C ARG A 23 10.82 16.06 5.01
N GLU A 24 11.15 17.33 4.78
CA GLU A 24 10.92 18.04 3.53
C GLU A 24 11.70 17.40 2.38
N GLU A 25 12.96 17.00 2.63
CA GLU A 25 13.80 16.30 1.67
C GLU A 25 13.33 14.86 1.42
N ILE A 26 12.91 14.12 2.46
CA ILE A 26 12.28 12.80 2.30
C ILE A 26 11.06 12.90 1.38
N LYS A 27 10.22 13.92 1.59
CA LYS A 27 9.03 14.16 0.76
C LYS A 27 9.42 14.46 -0.69
N LYS A 28 10.47 15.25 -0.92
CA LYS A 28 10.97 15.56 -2.27
C LYS A 28 11.47 14.30 -2.99
N GLU A 29 12.29 13.49 -2.33
CA GLU A 29 12.81 12.24 -2.89
C GLU A 29 11.70 11.23 -3.16
N TYR A 30 10.72 11.14 -2.27
CA TYR A 30 9.52 10.34 -2.50
C TYR A 30 8.82 10.76 -3.81
N TYR A 31 8.55 12.05 -4.04
CA TYR A 31 7.89 12.47 -5.29
C TYR A 31 8.74 12.23 -6.54
N ASN A 32 10.07 12.30 -6.45
CA ASN A 32 10.95 11.93 -7.56
C ASN A 32 10.72 10.45 -7.95
N LEU A 33 10.64 9.57 -6.94
CA LEU A 33 10.33 8.16 -7.15
C LEU A 33 8.89 7.94 -7.64
N VAL A 34 7.91 8.71 -7.14
CA VAL A 34 6.54 8.67 -7.67
C VAL A 34 6.52 8.96 -9.15
N LYS A 35 7.17 10.04 -9.60
CA LYS A 35 7.24 10.38 -11.03
C LYS A 35 7.91 9.29 -11.85
N LYS A 36 8.97 8.67 -11.31
CA LYS A 36 9.69 7.58 -11.96
C LYS A 36 8.87 6.29 -12.07
N TYR A 37 8.08 5.96 -11.05
CA TYR A 37 7.39 4.67 -10.96
C TYR A 37 5.87 4.75 -11.11
N HIS A 38 5.32 5.90 -11.49
CA HIS A 38 3.87 6.06 -11.63
C HIS A 38 3.32 5.14 -12.74
N PRO A 39 2.27 4.33 -12.46
CA PRO A 39 1.74 3.35 -13.41
C PRO A 39 1.25 3.93 -14.73
N ASP A 40 0.76 5.18 -14.73
CA ASP A 40 0.29 5.83 -15.97
C ASP A 40 1.43 6.17 -16.95
N MET A 41 2.70 6.11 -16.53
CA MET A 41 3.87 6.26 -17.41
C MET A 41 4.16 4.98 -18.22
N TYR A 42 3.47 3.87 -17.95
CA TYR A 42 3.79 2.55 -18.49
C TYR A 42 2.54 1.83 -19.01
N THR A 43 2.44 1.69 -20.33
CA THR A 43 1.30 1.02 -20.99
C THR A 43 1.34 -0.51 -20.87
N ASN A 44 2.49 -1.13 -21.15
CA ASN A 44 2.58 -2.60 -21.26
C ASN A 44 2.82 -3.34 -19.92
N ASN A 45 3.18 -2.61 -18.85
CA ASN A 45 3.54 -3.19 -17.55
C ASN A 45 2.83 -2.53 -16.36
N LYS A 46 1.68 -1.91 -16.61
CA LYS A 46 0.98 -1.07 -15.61
C LYS A 46 0.80 -1.74 -14.24
N SER A 47 0.38 -3.01 -14.21
CA SER A 47 0.20 -3.77 -12.97
C SER A 47 1.48 -3.93 -12.13
N GLN A 48 2.65 -4.03 -12.78
CA GLN A 48 3.92 -4.10 -12.07
C GLN A 48 4.26 -2.75 -11.42
N TYR A 49 3.99 -1.65 -12.11
CA TYR A 49 4.22 -0.30 -11.58
C TYR A 49 3.18 0.10 -10.53
N ASP A 50 1.94 -0.39 -10.61
CA ASP A 50 0.97 -0.29 -9.52
C ASP A 50 1.53 -0.93 -8.24
N LYS A 51 2.16 -2.12 -8.34
CA LYS A 51 2.83 -2.77 -7.19
C LYS A 51 3.98 -1.92 -6.64
N TYR A 52 4.80 -1.34 -7.51
CA TYR A 52 5.91 -0.47 -7.11
C TYR A 52 5.41 0.77 -6.38
N MET A 53 4.36 1.39 -6.89
CA MET A 53 3.72 2.55 -6.26
C MET A 53 3.19 2.21 -4.87
N MET A 54 2.56 1.03 -4.70
CA MET A 54 2.08 0.58 -3.39
C MET A 54 3.21 0.38 -2.37
N ILE A 55 4.31 -0.26 -2.80
CA ILE A 55 5.50 -0.47 -1.96
C ILE A 55 6.10 0.88 -1.55
N LEU A 56 6.25 1.81 -2.51
CA LEU A 56 6.80 3.14 -2.27
C LEU A 56 5.94 3.95 -1.28
N ASN A 57 4.61 3.94 -1.45
CA ASN A 57 3.67 4.64 -0.56
C ASN A 57 3.70 4.07 0.86
N HIS A 58 3.71 2.74 0.98
CA HIS A 58 3.83 2.05 2.27
C HIS A 58 5.14 2.43 2.97
N LEU A 59 6.25 2.40 2.24
CA LEU A 59 7.56 2.75 2.78
C LEU A 59 7.64 4.20 3.24
N TYR A 60 7.17 5.15 2.43
CA TYR A 60 7.13 6.57 2.79
C TYR A 60 6.28 6.81 4.05
N SER A 61 5.15 6.13 4.18
CA SER A 61 4.30 6.21 5.39
C SER A 61 5.06 5.73 6.65
N ASN A 62 5.77 4.61 6.55
CA ASN A 62 6.54 4.05 7.67
C ASN A 62 7.70 4.97 8.08
N ILE A 63 8.42 5.54 7.11
CA ILE A 63 9.48 6.51 7.36
C ILE A 63 8.91 7.76 8.04
N LYS A 64 7.81 8.33 7.52
CA LYS A 64 7.16 9.53 8.09
C LYS A 64 6.73 9.35 9.54
N THR A 65 6.28 8.14 9.91
CA THR A 65 5.77 7.82 11.25
C THR A 65 6.84 7.35 12.24
N ASN A 66 8.12 7.33 11.83
CA ASN A 66 9.23 6.75 12.62
C ASN A 66 8.93 5.32 13.09
N SER A 67 8.08 4.58 12.36
CA SER A 67 7.78 3.22 12.72
C SER A 67 9.00 2.36 12.37
N LYS A 68 9.85 2.04 13.37
CA LYS A 68 10.93 1.04 13.27
C LYS A 68 10.37 -0.39 13.11
N THR A 69 9.38 -0.56 12.26
CA THR A 69 8.74 -1.85 12.00
C THR A 69 9.08 -2.28 10.60
N GLU A 70 10.31 -2.75 10.38
CA GLU A 70 10.56 -3.72 9.33
C GLU A 70 11.89 -4.46 9.56
N THR A 71 11.76 -5.68 10.09
CA THR A 71 12.52 -6.91 9.74
C THR A 71 12.27 -8.01 10.79
N LYS A 72 11.01 -8.43 10.95
CA LYS A 72 10.73 -9.77 11.48
C LYS A 72 9.88 -10.50 10.45
N THR A 73 10.29 -11.73 10.16
CA THR A 73 9.65 -12.68 9.26
C THR A 73 8.13 -12.61 9.37
N ALA A 74 7.42 -12.44 8.25
CA ALA A 74 5.96 -12.26 8.21
C ALA A 74 5.17 -13.35 8.98
N SER A 75 5.79 -14.52 9.21
CA SER A 75 5.25 -15.59 10.05
C SER A 75 5.09 -15.17 11.52
N ASP A 76 6.05 -14.45 12.10
CA ASP A 76 6.09 -14.11 13.54
C ASP A 76 5.11 -12.98 13.91
N GLU A 77 4.71 -12.19 12.92
CA GLU A 77 3.79 -11.07 13.12
C GLU A 77 2.37 -11.56 13.44
N TYR A 78 1.89 -12.57 12.72
CA TYR A 78 0.55 -13.12 12.89
C TYR A 78 0.42 -13.97 14.16
N GLU A 79 1.48 -14.66 14.57
CA GLU A 79 1.44 -15.50 15.78
C GLU A 79 1.20 -14.68 17.05
N LYS A 80 1.58 -13.39 17.06
CA LYS A 80 1.27 -12.48 18.18
C LYS A 80 -0.22 -12.22 18.35
N MET A 81 -1.02 -12.43 17.31
CA MET A 81 -2.48 -12.25 17.34
C MET A 81 -3.21 -13.53 17.77
N LYS A 82 -2.47 -14.58 18.13
CA LYS A 82 -3.01 -15.85 18.60
C LYS A 82 -3.20 -15.79 20.11
N VAL A 83 -4.44 -15.92 20.56
CA VAL A 83 -4.83 -15.99 21.97
C VAL A 83 -5.53 -17.32 22.20
N ASN A 84 -5.06 -18.10 23.16
CA ASN A 84 -5.61 -19.43 23.49
C ASN A 84 -5.75 -20.35 22.26
N GLY A 85 -4.74 -20.34 21.38
CA GLY A 85 -4.71 -21.17 20.18
C GLY A 85 -5.54 -20.67 19.00
N LYS A 86 -6.28 -19.56 19.14
CA LYS A 86 -7.11 -18.95 18.08
C LYS A 86 -6.58 -17.57 17.69
N TYR A 87 -6.56 -17.28 16.40
CA TYR A 87 -6.29 -15.93 15.91
C TYR A 87 -7.49 -15.03 16.19
N THR A 88 -7.25 -13.87 16.81
CA THR A 88 -8.29 -12.94 17.21
C THR A 88 -8.11 -11.60 16.53
N PHE A 89 -9.19 -11.04 15.99
CA PHE A 89 -9.19 -9.69 15.42
C PHE A 89 -10.55 -9.02 15.62
N ILE A 90 -10.60 -7.71 15.46
CA ILE A 90 -11.85 -6.95 15.44
C ILE A 90 -12.34 -6.88 14.00
N ASN A 91 -13.54 -7.39 13.75
CA ASN A 91 -14.14 -7.36 12.42
C ASN A 91 -14.79 -6.01 12.11
N ARG A 92 -15.35 -5.89 10.89
CA ARG A 92 -15.98 -4.67 10.39
C ARG A 92 -17.11 -4.13 11.28
N ASP A 93 -17.81 -5.02 11.99
CA ASP A 93 -18.89 -4.67 12.92
C ASP A 93 -18.37 -4.25 14.30
N LYS A 94 -17.05 -4.04 14.42
CA LYS A 94 -16.34 -3.73 15.68
C LYS A 94 -16.48 -4.83 16.73
N LYS A 95 -16.68 -6.07 16.30
CA LYS A 95 -16.81 -7.23 17.20
C LYS A 95 -15.55 -8.10 17.15
N PRO A 96 -15.12 -8.67 18.28
CA PRO A 96 -14.05 -9.66 18.27
C PRO A 96 -14.51 -10.92 17.54
N GLU A 97 -13.66 -11.41 16.64
CA GLU A 97 -13.84 -12.64 15.91
C GLU A 97 -12.63 -13.56 16.15
N HIS A 98 -12.89 -14.85 16.31
CA HIS A 98 -11.87 -15.85 16.62
C HIS A 98 -11.83 -16.93 15.53
N VAL A 99 -10.65 -17.16 14.96
CA VAL A 99 -10.45 -18.07 13.85
C VAL A 99 -9.31 -19.03 14.17
N LEU A 100 -9.54 -20.34 13.96
CA LEU A 100 -8.48 -21.35 14.13
C LEU A 100 -7.55 -21.41 12.92
N ASP A 101 -8.12 -21.38 11.72
CA ASP A 101 -7.39 -21.46 10.47
C ASP A 101 -6.67 -20.14 10.16
N LYS A 102 -5.34 -20.19 10.08
CA LYS A 102 -4.47 -19.06 9.74
C LYS A 102 -4.76 -18.50 8.34
N SER A 103 -5.07 -19.35 7.35
CA SER A 103 -5.44 -18.90 6.00
C SER A 103 -6.75 -18.11 6.03
N LEU A 104 -7.78 -18.60 6.73
CA LEU A 104 -9.05 -17.91 6.86
C LEU A 104 -8.91 -16.60 7.64
N PHE A 105 -8.09 -16.58 8.68
CA PHE A 105 -7.76 -15.37 9.43
C PHE A 105 -7.16 -14.30 8.53
N LEU A 106 -6.12 -14.66 7.76
CA LEU A 106 -5.47 -13.74 6.82
C LEU A 106 -6.40 -13.28 5.70
N TYR A 107 -7.27 -14.18 5.22
CA TYR A 107 -8.30 -13.82 4.25
C TYR A 107 -9.19 -12.69 4.77
N LYS A 108 -9.74 -12.87 5.98
CA LYS A 108 -10.62 -11.89 6.64
C LYS A 108 -9.91 -10.57 6.93
N MET A 109 -8.67 -10.62 7.40
CA MET A 109 -7.84 -9.42 7.59
C MET A 109 -7.62 -8.66 6.27
N GLY A 110 -7.40 -9.38 5.17
CA GLY A 110 -7.26 -8.78 3.84
C GLY A 110 -8.53 -8.07 3.37
N LEU A 111 -9.68 -8.72 3.54
CA LEU A 111 -10.99 -8.14 3.24
C LEU A 111 -11.28 -6.89 4.09
N ASP A 112 -10.98 -6.93 5.38
CA ASP A 112 -11.20 -5.80 6.28
C ASP A 112 -10.45 -4.55 5.81
N LYS A 113 -9.18 -4.70 5.40
CA LYS A 113 -8.39 -3.59 4.86
C LYS A 113 -8.93 -3.04 3.54
N ILE A 114 -9.48 -3.90 2.68
CA ILE A 114 -10.16 -3.52 1.44
C ILE A 114 -11.41 -2.68 1.75
N PHE A 115 -12.26 -3.16 2.66
CA PHE A 115 -13.48 -2.45 3.03
C PHE A 115 -13.19 -1.15 3.76
N TRP A 116 -12.22 -1.16 4.68
CA TRP A 116 -11.75 0.05 5.33
C TRP A 116 -11.27 1.09 4.31
N SER A 117 -10.48 0.67 3.32
CA SER A 117 -9.97 1.55 2.26
C SER A 117 -11.13 2.22 1.51
N ARG A 118 -12.14 1.43 1.12
CA ARG A 118 -13.35 1.94 0.45
C ARG A 118 -14.11 2.93 1.32
N ASP A 119 -14.42 2.53 2.54
CA ASP A 119 -15.25 3.32 3.46
C ASP A 119 -14.52 4.62 3.83
N TYR A 120 -13.20 4.58 3.99
CA TYR A 120 -12.36 5.75 4.21
C TYR A 120 -12.35 6.71 3.02
N LEU A 121 -12.24 6.20 1.79
CA LEU A 121 -12.33 7.01 0.57
C LEU A 121 -13.70 7.68 0.42
N CYS A 122 -14.78 6.97 0.72
CA CYS A 122 -16.13 7.53 0.67
C CYS A 122 -16.33 8.65 1.72
N ALA A 123 -15.77 8.49 2.91
CA ALA A 123 -15.83 9.51 3.96
C ALA A 123 -14.88 10.71 3.71
N HIS A 124 -13.83 10.51 2.92
CA HIS A 124 -12.82 11.52 2.60
C HIS A 124 -12.59 11.58 1.09
N PRO A 125 -13.55 12.12 0.32
CA PRO A 125 -13.40 12.24 -1.12
C PRO A 125 -12.16 13.08 -1.45
N LEU A 126 -11.47 12.72 -2.53
CA LEU A 126 -10.28 13.42 -2.99
C LEU A 126 -10.67 14.78 -3.58
N SER A 127 -10.87 15.79 -2.73
CA SER A 127 -11.01 17.20 -3.14
C SER A 127 -9.63 17.85 -3.32
N GLU A 128 -9.58 18.92 -4.13
CA GLU A 128 -8.32 19.63 -4.43
C GLU A 128 -7.59 20.04 -3.14
N GLY A 129 -6.31 19.65 -3.02
CA GLY A 129 -5.39 20.14 -1.99
C GLY A 129 -5.14 19.22 -0.77
N PHE A 130 -6.00 18.23 -0.47
CA PHE A 130 -5.83 17.33 0.70
C PHE A 130 -5.65 15.84 0.33
N GLY A 131 -5.51 15.55 -0.96
CA GLY A 131 -5.49 14.18 -1.49
C GLY A 131 -4.32 13.33 -1.00
N ASP A 132 -3.12 13.89 -0.82
CA ASP A 132 -1.90 13.09 -0.65
C ASP A 132 -1.93 12.21 0.61
N GLU A 133 -2.34 12.74 1.76
CA GLU A 133 -2.39 11.95 2.99
C GLU A 133 -3.48 10.88 2.96
N ILE A 134 -4.62 11.18 2.33
CA ILE A 134 -5.71 10.23 2.13
C ILE A 134 -5.23 9.10 1.21
N VAL A 135 -4.59 9.44 0.09
CA VAL A 135 -4.05 8.47 -0.86
C VAL A 135 -3.01 7.58 -0.19
N ILE A 136 -2.05 8.14 0.55
CA ILE A 136 -1.01 7.35 1.24
C ILE A 136 -1.64 6.39 2.24
N LYS A 137 -2.60 6.84 3.07
CA LYS A 137 -3.28 5.99 4.04
C LYS A 137 -4.02 4.84 3.38
N ILE A 138 -4.76 5.12 2.29
CA ILE A 138 -5.48 4.10 1.55
C ILE A 138 -4.49 3.13 0.88
N SER A 139 -3.47 3.63 0.18
CA SER A 139 -2.43 2.79 -0.44
C SER A 139 -1.76 1.85 0.56
N GLN A 140 -1.48 2.31 1.78
CA GLN A 140 -0.91 1.49 2.84
C GLN A 140 -1.88 0.37 3.28
N ALA A 141 -3.16 0.69 3.48
CA ALA A 141 -4.15 -0.32 3.81
C ALA A 141 -4.32 -1.35 2.69
N LEU A 142 -4.34 -0.91 1.42
CA LEU A 142 -4.39 -1.79 0.25
C LEU A 142 -3.13 -2.67 0.15
N TYR A 143 -1.94 -2.15 0.47
CA TYR A 143 -0.71 -2.95 0.52
C TYR A 143 -0.81 -4.09 1.55
N LEU A 144 -1.27 -3.78 2.76
CA LEU A 144 -1.52 -4.79 3.79
C LEU A 144 -2.58 -5.80 3.36
N ALA A 145 -3.65 -5.34 2.70
CA ALA A 145 -4.67 -6.23 2.16
C ALA A 145 -4.09 -7.27 1.20
N ILE A 146 -3.29 -6.81 0.23
CA ILE A 146 -2.66 -7.69 -0.76
C ILE A 146 -1.68 -8.66 -0.09
N LYS A 147 -0.89 -8.19 0.88
CA LYS A 147 0.00 -9.06 1.68
C LYS A 147 -0.79 -10.19 2.34
N TYR A 148 -1.87 -9.86 3.08
CA TYR A 148 -2.69 -10.83 3.78
C TYR A 148 -3.40 -11.81 2.84
N LEU A 149 -4.01 -11.32 1.76
CA LEU A 149 -4.70 -12.17 0.78
C LEU A 149 -3.71 -13.11 0.07
N THR A 150 -2.52 -12.61 -0.28
CA THR A 150 -1.48 -13.43 -0.90
C THR A 150 -0.98 -14.53 0.04
N ASP A 151 -0.75 -14.21 1.31
CA ASP A 151 -0.33 -15.19 2.31
C ASP A 151 -1.44 -16.20 2.64
N SER A 152 -2.71 -15.75 2.65
CA SER A 152 -3.87 -16.61 2.79
C SER A 152 -3.94 -17.66 1.67
N ILE A 153 -3.77 -17.26 0.41
CA ILE A 153 -3.77 -18.15 -0.76
C ILE A 153 -2.63 -19.18 -0.68
N LYS A 154 -1.43 -18.75 -0.25
CA LYS A 154 -0.27 -19.66 -0.11
C LYS A 154 -0.51 -20.76 0.92
N LEU A 155 -1.17 -20.42 2.03
CA LEU A 155 -1.41 -21.33 3.15
C LEU A 155 -2.63 -22.24 2.92
N GLY A 156 -3.74 -21.69 2.43
CA GLY A 156 -5.03 -22.38 2.39
C GLY A 156 -5.29 -23.20 1.14
N LYS A 157 -4.24 -23.78 0.51
CA LYS A 157 -4.33 -24.48 -0.79
C LYS A 157 -5.63 -25.28 -0.91
N ASN A 158 -6.47 -24.94 -1.90
CA ASN A 158 -7.78 -25.53 -2.22
C ASN A 158 -9.00 -25.11 -1.38
N ASN A 159 -8.90 -24.04 -0.59
CA ASN A 159 -10.07 -23.45 0.09
C ASN A 159 -10.99 -22.71 -0.89
N ASN A 160 -12.29 -22.69 -0.60
CA ASN A 160 -13.34 -22.09 -1.45
C ASN A 160 -13.20 -20.56 -1.63
N TRP A 161 -12.52 -19.87 -0.72
CA TRP A 161 -12.29 -18.41 -0.78
C TRP A 161 -11.07 -18.00 -1.62
N ILE A 162 -10.29 -18.93 -2.18
CA ILE A 162 -9.07 -18.58 -2.95
C ILE A 162 -9.38 -17.74 -4.19
N ASN A 163 -10.43 -18.08 -4.93
CA ASN A 163 -10.77 -17.36 -6.14
C ASN A 163 -11.24 -15.94 -5.82
N GLU A 164 -12.10 -15.79 -4.79
CA GLU A 164 -12.50 -14.48 -4.29
C GLU A 164 -11.27 -13.68 -3.82
N ALA A 165 -10.33 -14.29 -3.09
CA ALA A 165 -9.12 -13.61 -2.65
C ALA A 165 -8.30 -13.05 -3.83
N LYS A 166 -8.19 -13.78 -4.95
CA LYS A 166 -7.50 -13.30 -6.16
C LYS A 166 -8.24 -12.11 -6.80
N GLU A 167 -9.56 -12.18 -6.89
CA GLU A 167 -10.39 -11.07 -7.40
C GLU A 167 -10.23 -9.82 -6.52
N LYS A 168 -10.21 -9.99 -5.20
CA LYS A 168 -10.02 -8.89 -4.24
C LYS A 168 -8.62 -8.27 -4.31
N ILE A 169 -7.59 -9.07 -4.57
CA ILE A 169 -6.24 -8.55 -4.87
C ILE A 169 -6.27 -7.67 -6.14
N GLN A 170 -6.94 -8.13 -7.20
CA GLN A 170 -7.06 -7.35 -8.43
C GLN A 170 -7.82 -6.04 -8.19
N TRP A 171 -8.91 -6.10 -7.43
CA TRP A 171 -9.66 -4.91 -7.03
C TRP A 171 -8.81 -3.91 -6.22
N ALA A 172 -7.95 -4.40 -5.32
CA ALA A 172 -7.04 -3.55 -4.56
C ALA A 172 -6.01 -2.83 -5.48
N TYR A 173 -5.48 -3.51 -6.51
CA TYR A 173 -4.62 -2.85 -7.50
C TYR A 173 -5.37 -1.76 -8.27
N GLU A 174 -6.58 -2.04 -8.73
CA GLU A 174 -7.40 -1.07 -9.47
C GLU A 174 -7.76 0.14 -8.63
N MET A 175 -8.14 -0.08 -7.36
CA MET A 175 -8.42 1.00 -6.43
C MET A 175 -7.18 1.87 -6.20
N ASN A 176 -6.02 1.24 -5.98
CA ASN A 176 -4.76 1.98 -5.80
C ASN A 176 -4.44 2.82 -7.03
N SER A 177 -4.51 2.23 -8.23
CA SER A 177 -4.25 2.92 -9.49
C SER A 177 -5.12 4.18 -9.66
N ARG A 178 -6.41 4.08 -9.29
CA ARG A 178 -7.36 5.21 -9.38
C ARG A 178 -7.02 6.34 -8.42
N ILE A 179 -6.70 6.02 -7.16
CA ILE A 179 -6.43 7.06 -6.15
C ILE A 179 -5.05 7.70 -6.34
N THR A 180 -4.07 6.96 -6.87
CA THR A 180 -2.72 7.49 -7.07
C THR A 180 -2.60 8.37 -8.30
N ARG A 181 -3.51 8.25 -9.28
CA ARG A 181 -3.52 9.08 -10.49
C ARG A 181 -3.39 10.58 -10.18
N ASN A 182 -4.09 11.06 -9.15
CA ASN A 182 -4.05 12.46 -8.75
C ASN A 182 -2.72 12.89 -8.09
N LEU A 183 -1.92 11.96 -7.55
CA LEU A 183 -0.59 12.29 -7.00
C LEU A 183 0.36 12.82 -8.08
N TYR A 184 0.18 12.36 -9.32
CA TYR A 184 0.94 12.84 -10.47
C TYR A 184 0.45 14.23 -10.92
N ASP A 185 -0.87 14.40 -11.07
CA ASP A 185 -1.47 15.62 -11.63
C ASP A 185 -1.38 16.85 -10.70
N ILE A 186 -1.40 16.67 -9.39
CA ILE A 186 -1.24 17.76 -8.41
C ILE A 186 0.13 18.45 -8.53
N ASN A 187 1.15 17.75 -9.05
CA ASN A 187 2.51 18.26 -9.16
C ASN A 187 2.92 18.68 -10.58
N SER A 188 2.28 18.17 -11.63
CA SER A 188 2.47 18.71 -12.99
C SER A 188 1.90 20.12 -13.08
N ASN A 189 0.73 20.39 -12.50
CA ASN A 189 0.12 21.73 -12.52
C ASN A 189 0.82 22.78 -11.64
N LYS A 190 1.58 22.37 -10.60
CA LYS A 190 2.45 23.30 -9.86
C LYS A 190 3.74 23.67 -10.60
N ALA A 191 4.15 22.88 -11.60
CA ALA A 191 5.33 23.18 -12.41
C ALA A 191 5.02 24.13 -13.58
N VAL A 192 3.77 24.26 -14.01
CA VAL A 192 3.37 25.13 -15.14
C VAL A 192 3.02 26.57 -14.69
N GLY A 193 2.86 26.80 -13.37
CA GLY A 193 2.46 28.11 -12.83
C GLY A 193 3.57 29.18 -12.71
N PHE A 194 4.81 28.91 -13.13
CA PHE A 194 5.95 29.83 -12.95
C PHE A 194 6.63 30.30 -14.25
N SER A 195 5.98 30.17 -15.42
CA SER A 195 6.59 30.63 -16.68
C SER A 195 5.66 31.49 -17.56
N LEU A 196 4.91 32.43 -16.97
CA LEU A 196 4.32 33.54 -17.72
C LEU A 196 4.35 34.80 -16.85
N ASN A 197 5.52 35.44 -16.83
CA ASN A 197 5.69 36.87 -16.66
C ASN A 197 7.15 37.23 -16.95
N ARG A 198 7.43 37.50 -18.22
CA ARG A 198 8.36 38.54 -18.69
C ARG A 198 8.15 38.75 -20.18
#